data_AF-A0A7J4LQA1-F1
#
_entry.id   AF-A0A7J4LQA1-F1
#
_cell.length_a   1.000
_cell.length_b   1.000
_cell.length_c   1.000
_cell.angle_alpha   90.00
_cell.angle_beta   90.00
_cell.angle_gamma   90.00
#
_symmetry.space_group_name_H-M   'P 1'
#
loop_
_entity.id
_entity.type
_entity.pdbx_description
1 polymer ?
#
loop_
_entity_poly.entity_id
_entity_poly.type
_entity_poly.pdbx_seq_one_letter_code
_entity_poly.pdbx_strand_id
1 'polypeptide(L)'
;MIPKRVEEAKKILKEINKPAFISGSFLYAEKYKDIDIFIISRRRRSYHKGKKHLVGITEKDLQKPLSLSALHYSIANFSKTIHPEIKREDFDEIVFTYQWVINQIFQHEDQKELRNIVFQYHLQVQGELLDSFSLYKKTQIIKDMPKDKKIIKINHITKELLLITFSKKYIYSKMSSFSQTIKKLGEEYKTENAPVLLNFAEEVKDECRRAQA
;
A
#
# COMPACT_ATOMS: atom_id res chain seq x y z
N MET A 1 -13.33 -13.18 -9.42
CA MET A 1 -12.18 -13.96 -9.90
C MET A 1 -12.46 -14.46 -11.30
N ILE A 2 -11.44 -14.67 -12.13
CA ILE A 2 -11.60 -15.23 -13.49
C ILE A 2 -11.75 -16.77 -13.37
N PRO A 3 -12.89 -17.37 -13.80
CA PRO A 3 -13.20 -18.79 -13.50
C PRO A 3 -12.12 -19.79 -13.93
N LYS A 4 -11.59 -19.66 -15.15
CA LYS A 4 -10.53 -20.55 -15.66
C LYS A 4 -9.27 -20.53 -14.77
N ARG A 5 -8.93 -19.37 -14.20
CA ARG A 5 -7.75 -19.18 -13.35
C ARG A 5 -7.98 -19.71 -11.93
N VAL A 6 -9.23 -19.71 -11.46
CA VAL A 6 -9.61 -20.38 -10.20
C VAL A 6 -9.37 -21.87 -10.30
N GLU A 7 -9.78 -22.50 -11.40
CA GLU A 7 -9.56 -23.94 -11.61
C GLU A 7 -8.07 -24.28 -11.78
N GLU A 8 -7.31 -23.43 -12.47
CA GLU A 8 -5.86 -23.54 -12.55
C GLU A 8 -5.19 -23.41 -11.17
N ALA A 9 -5.59 -22.42 -10.36
CA ALA A 9 -5.09 -22.24 -9.00
C ALA A 9 -5.34 -23.48 -8.13
N LYS A 10 -6.55 -24.05 -8.20
CA LYS A 10 -6.90 -25.29 -7.49
C LYS A 10 -6.00 -26.46 -7.91
N LYS A 11 -5.70 -26.61 -9.21
CA LYS A 11 -4.78 -27.65 -9.71
C LYS A 11 -3.37 -27.45 -9.16
N ILE A 12 -2.84 -26.24 -9.23
CA ILE A 12 -1.51 -25.91 -8.69
C ILE A 12 -1.44 -26.22 -7.19
N LEU A 13 -2.47 -25.85 -6.42
CA LEU A 13 -2.50 -26.04 -4.98
C LEU A 13 -2.65 -27.51 -4.57
N LYS A 14 -3.28 -28.36 -5.40
CA LYS A 14 -3.33 -29.82 -5.19
C LYS A 14 -1.94 -30.47 -5.31
N GLU A 15 -1.05 -29.90 -6.12
CA GLU A 15 0.35 -30.37 -6.24
C GLU A 15 1.22 -29.95 -5.06
N ILE A 16 0.75 -29.02 -4.21
CA ILE A 16 1.51 -28.48 -3.09
C ILE A 16 1.06 -29.17 -1.79
N ASN A 17 1.88 -30.09 -1.28
CA ASN A 17 1.65 -30.82 -0.02
C ASN A 17 1.90 -29.97 1.26
N LYS A 18 1.70 -28.65 1.18
CA LYS A 18 1.86 -27.72 2.30
C LYS A 18 0.69 -26.72 2.30
N PRO A 19 0.31 -26.16 3.46
CA PRO A 19 -0.66 -25.09 3.51
C PRO A 19 -0.18 -23.91 2.66
N ALA A 20 -0.96 -23.56 1.65
CA ALA A 20 -0.63 -22.57 0.65
C ALA A 20 -1.88 -21.88 0.10
N PHE A 21 -1.69 -20.67 -0.39
CA PHE A 21 -2.73 -19.94 -1.12
C PHE A 21 -2.15 -19.20 -2.32
N ILE A 22 -2.99 -18.96 -3.32
CA ILE A 22 -2.68 -18.17 -4.51
C ILE A 22 -3.53 -16.92 -4.45
N SER A 23 -2.90 -15.76 -4.66
CA SER A 23 -3.56 -14.46 -4.63
C SER A 23 -2.98 -13.54 -5.72
N GLY A 24 -3.39 -12.27 -5.70
CA GLY A 24 -2.84 -11.21 -6.55
C GLY A 24 -3.42 -11.18 -7.96
N SER A 25 -2.72 -10.46 -8.83
CA SER A 25 -3.20 -10.10 -10.17
C SER A 25 -3.62 -11.29 -11.03
N PHE A 26 -3.02 -12.46 -10.82
CA PHE A 26 -3.41 -13.70 -11.48
C PHE A 26 -4.91 -13.98 -11.33
N LEU A 27 -5.55 -13.74 -10.19
CA LEU A 27 -6.95 -14.12 -9.99
C LEU A 27 -7.96 -13.16 -10.63
N TYR A 28 -7.58 -11.93 -10.99
CA TYR A 28 -8.54 -10.89 -11.35
C TYR A 28 -8.08 -9.86 -12.39
N ALA A 29 -6.78 -9.65 -12.59
CA ALA A 29 -6.29 -8.69 -13.57
C ALA A 29 -6.33 -9.30 -14.97
N GLU A 30 -6.65 -8.51 -16.00
CA GLU A 30 -6.67 -8.99 -17.38
C GLU A 30 -5.29 -9.53 -17.80
N LYS A 31 -4.24 -8.76 -17.53
CA LYS A 31 -2.84 -9.13 -17.70
C LYS A 31 -2.18 -9.34 -16.34
N TYR A 32 -1.33 -10.36 -16.25
CA TYR A 32 -0.53 -10.66 -15.07
C TYR A 32 0.89 -11.09 -15.49
N LYS A 33 1.87 -10.82 -14.63
CA LYS A 33 3.28 -11.16 -14.88
C LYS A 33 3.59 -12.59 -14.44
N ASP A 34 3.12 -12.93 -13.25
CA ASP A 34 3.40 -14.15 -12.50
C ASP A 34 2.19 -14.60 -11.69
N ILE A 35 2.28 -15.82 -11.15
CA ILE A 35 1.34 -16.41 -10.22
C ILE A 35 2.01 -16.39 -8.84
N ASP A 36 1.53 -15.51 -7.96
CA ASP A 36 1.99 -15.43 -6.58
C ASP A 36 1.44 -16.60 -5.75
N ILE A 37 2.32 -17.50 -5.34
CA ILE A 37 2.00 -18.69 -4.54
C ILE A 37 2.62 -18.52 -3.15
N PHE A 38 1.78 -18.29 -2.15
CA PHE A 38 2.20 -18.12 -0.76
C PHE A 38 2.17 -19.47 -0.06
N ILE A 39 3.32 -19.92 0.45
CA ILE A 39 3.48 -21.22 1.13
C ILE A 39 3.79 -20.97 2.59
N ILE A 40 2.93 -21.46 3.48
CA ILE A 40 3.14 -21.37 4.93
C ILE A 40 4.27 -22.32 5.30
N SER A 41 5.33 -21.77 5.88
CA SER A 41 6.56 -22.50 6.21
C SER A 41 7.28 -21.87 7.40
N ARG A 42 8.26 -22.61 7.94
CA ARG A 42 9.05 -22.14 9.11
C ARG A 42 10.03 -21.01 8.77
N ARG A 43 10.40 -20.82 7.50
CA ARG A 43 11.42 -19.85 7.07
C ARG A 43 10.92 -19.06 5.87
N ARG A 44 11.16 -17.75 5.90
CA ARG A 44 10.86 -16.88 4.75
C ARG A 44 11.86 -17.15 3.63
N ARG A 45 11.35 -17.41 2.42
CA ARG A 45 12.13 -17.59 1.19
C ARG A 45 11.30 -17.13 0.00
N SER A 46 11.90 -16.50 -1.00
CA SER A 46 11.23 -16.21 -2.27
C SER A 46 12.09 -16.71 -3.41
N TYR A 47 11.46 -17.33 -4.40
CA TYR A 47 12.12 -17.72 -5.65
C TYR A 47 11.11 -17.84 -6.79
N HIS A 48 11.60 -17.76 -8.02
CA HIS A 48 10.80 -17.92 -9.23
C HIS A 48 11.06 -19.28 -9.86
N LYS A 49 9.99 -19.91 -10.37
CA LYS A 49 10.06 -21.10 -11.22
C LYS A 49 9.14 -20.89 -12.43
N GLY A 50 9.72 -20.40 -13.54
CA GLY A 50 8.94 -19.95 -14.69
C GLY A 50 8.01 -18.79 -14.30
N LYS A 51 6.71 -18.90 -14.62
CA LYS A 51 5.68 -17.92 -14.22
C LYS A 51 5.22 -18.02 -12.77
N LYS A 52 5.72 -18.99 -11.99
CA LYS A 52 5.33 -19.17 -10.59
C LYS A 52 6.30 -18.41 -9.69
N HIS A 53 5.80 -17.49 -8.88
CA HIS A 53 6.56 -16.81 -7.83
C HIS A 53 6.19 -17.46 -6.49
N LEU A 54 7.12 -18.23 -5.92
CA LEU A 54 6.89 -18.97 -4.69
C LEU A 54 7.39 -18.14 -3.50
N VAL A 55 6.49 -17.79 -2.61
CA VAL A 55 6.74 -16.95 -1.44
C VAL A 55 6.49 -17.75 -0.17
N GLY A 56 7.56 -18.20 0.46
CA GLY A 56 7.54 -18.77 1.80
C GLY A 56 7.22 -17.70 2.83
N ILE A 57 6.08 -17.84 3.51
CA ILE A 57 5.63 -16.98 4.60
C ILE A 57 5.50 -17.77 5.90
N THR A 58 5.61 -17.11 7.05
CA THR A 58 5.36 -17.72 8.36
C THR A 58 3.92 -17.52 8.80
N GLU A 59 3.48 -18.24 9.83
CA GLU A 59 2.14 -18.02 10.40
C GLU A 59 1.96 -16.61 10.95
N LYS A 60 3.01 -15.98 11.48
CA LYS A 60 2.96 -14.59 11.93
C LYS A 60 2.75 -13.61 10.77
N ASP A 61 3.25 -13.95 9.58
CA ASP A 61 3.03 -13.10 8.41
C ASP A 61 1.55 -13.07 8.02
N LEU A 62 0.80 -14.15 8.28
CA LEU A 62 -0.64 -14.17 8.05
C LEU A 62 -1.41 -13.17 8.91
N GLN A 63 -0.84 -12.68 10.01
CA GLN A 63 -1.49 -11.65 10.85
C GLN A 63 -1.25 -10.24 10.30
N LYS A 64 -0.30 -10.07 9.36
CA LYS A 64 0.01 -8.78 8.77
C LYS A 64 -1.13 -8.33 7.85
N PRO A 65 -1.56 -7.06 7.93
CA PRO A 65 -2.68 -6.56 7.14
C PRO A 65 -2.55 -6.81 5.62
N LEU A 66 -1.39 -6.60 5.01
CA LEU A 66 -1.20 -6.86 3.56
C LEU A 66 -1.28 -8.35 3.19
N SER A 67 -0.81 -9.24 4.06
CA SER A 67 -0.93 -10.69 3.85
C SER A 67 -2.37 -11.15 4.01
N LEU A 68 -3.13 -10.54 4.93
CA LEU A 68 -4.56 -10.78 5.07
C LEU A 68 -5.37 -10.27 3.89
N SER A 69 -5.04 -9.07 3.39
CA SER A 69 -5.59 -8.53 2.15
C SER A 69 -5.43 -9.53 1.00
N ALA A 70 -4.23 -10.12 0.86
CA ALA A 70 -3.98 -11.16 -0.13
C ALA A 70 -4.81 -12.42 0.15
N LEU A 71 -4.85 -12.90 1.38
CA LEU A 71 -5.57 -14.12 1.75
C LEU A 71 -7.10 -13.99 1.57
N HIS A 72 -7.70 -12.85 1.87
CA HIS A 72 -9.14 -12.60 1.72
C HIS A 72 -9.64 -12.75 0.28
N TYR A 73 -8.79 -12.46 -0.70
CA TYR A 73 -9.06 -12.71 -2.11
C TYR A 73 -8.08 -13.73 -2.66
N SER A 74 -8.22 -14.98 -2.23
CA SER A 74 -7.32 -16.07 -2.61
C SER A 74 -8.04 -17.37 -2.88
N ILE A 75 -7.32 -18.31 -3.50
CA ILE A 75 -7.64 -19.74 -3.47
C ILE A 75 -6.64 -20.39 -2.51
N ALA A 76 -7.12 -21.10 -1.50
CA ALA A 76 -6.29 -21.76 -0.49
C ALA A 76 -6.59 -23.26 -0.42
N ASN A 77 -5.58 -24.06 -0.04
CA ASN A 77 -5.74 -25.49 0.27
C ASN A 77 -5.86 -25.77 1.79
N PHE A 78 -6.12 -24.73 2.59
CA PHE A 78 -6.28 -24.81 4.03
C PHE A 78 -7.42 -23.88 4.48
N SER A 79 -7.97 -24.14 5.66
CA SER A 79 -8.89 -23.25 6.35
C SER A 79 -8.18 -22.66 7.58
N LYS A 80 -8.20 -21.33 7.71
CA LYS A 80 -7.74 -20.65 8.93
C LYS A 80 -8.52 -19.36 9.12
N THR A 81 -9.14 -19.22 10.29
CA THR A 81 -9.64 -17.92 10.75
C THR A 81 -8.46 -17.14 11.28
N ILE A 82 -8.18 -15.98 10.70
CA ILE A 82 -7.07 -15.12 11.14
C ILE A 82 -7.61 -13.75 11.46
N HIS A 83 -7.25 -13.25 12.63
CA HIS A 83 -7.57 -11.90 13.05
C HIS A 83 -6.40 -10.97 12.71
N PRO A 84 -6.65 -9.81 12.08
CA PRO A 84 -5.61 -8.84 11.78
C PRO A 84 -5.03 -8.27 13.07
N GLU A 85 -3.71 -8.24 13.15
CA GLU A 85 -3.02 -7.34 14.07
C GLU A 85 -2.91 -5.98 13.37
N ILE A 86 -3.84 -5.07 13.68
CA ILE A 86 -3.82 -3.72 13.11
C ILE A 86 -2.80 -2.91 13.91
N LYS A 87 -1.56 -2.88 13.41
CA LYS A 87 -0.54 -1.97 13.89
C LYS A 87 -0.69 -0.62 13.18
N ARG A 88 -0.58 0.47 13.94
CA ARG A 88 -0.47 1.81 13.37
C ARG A 88 0.88 1.95 12.67
N GLU A 89 0.84 2.46 11.45
CA GLU A 89 2.04 2.80 10.68
C GLU A 89 2.79 3.97 11.35
N ASP A 90 4.11 4.03 11.18
CA ASP A 90 4.88 5.17 11.66
C ASP A 90 4.63 6.42 10.79
N PHE A 91 4.73 7.60 11.39
CA PHE A 91 4.59 8.87 10.69
C PHE A 91 5.64 8.99 9.58
N ASP A 92 6.88 8.64 9.90
CA ASP A 92 8.00 8.77 8.96
C ASP A 92 7.80 7.80 7.78
N GLU A 93 7.23 6.61 8.00
CA GLU A 93 6.84 5.65 6.95
C GLU A 93 5.74 6.21 6.03
N ILE A 94 4.68 6.82 6.59
CA ILE A 94 3.60 7.43 5.80
C ILE A 94 4.13 8.58 4.94
N VAL A 95 4.91 9.49 5.53
CA VAL A 95 5.43 10.66 4.81
C VAL A 95 6.46 10.27 3.76
N PHE A 96 7.32 9.29 4.06
CA PHE A 96 8.26 8.75 3.07
C PHE A 96 7.53 8.09 1.90
N THR A 97 6.52 7.26 2.18
CA THR A 97 5.69 6.63 1.15
C THR A 97 5.00 7.68 0.28
N TYR A 98 4.44 8.73 0.90
CA TYR A 98 3.86 9.88 0.19
C TYR A 98 4.87 10.57 -0.73
N GLN A 99 6.04 10.94 -0.20
CA GLN A 99 7.10 11.56 -0.99
C GLN A 99 7.50 10.70 -2.18
N TRP A 100 7.67 9.39 -1.96
CA TRP A 100 8.01 8.44 -3.01
C TRP A 100 6.95 8.39 -4.11
N VAL A 101 5.67 8.35 -3.73
CA VAL A 101 4.56 8.36 -4.70
C VAL A 101 4.55 9.65 -5.52
N ILE A 102 4.77 10.81 -4.91
CA ILE A 102 4.87 12.07 -5.64
C ILE A 102 6.06 12.02 -6.62
N ASN A 103 7.22 11.52 -6.19
CA ASN A 103 8.38 11.37 -7.09
C ASN A 103 8.05 10.48 -8.29
N GLN A 104 7.42 9.33 -8.06
CA GLN A 104 7.01 8.41 -9.12
C GLN A 104 6.05 9.04 -10.12
N ILE A 105 5.19 9.97 -9.68
CA ILE A 105 4.30 10.72 -10.58
C ILE A 105 5.09 11.68 -11.49
N PHE A 106 6.08 12.38 -10.94
CA PHE A 106 6.90 13.31 -11.72
C PHE A 106 7.89 12.58 -12.64
N GLN A 107 8.35 11.39 -12.26
CA GLN A 107 9.26 10.55 -13.03
C GLN A 107 8.55 9.60 -14.01
N HIS A 108 7.22 9.66 -14.10
CA HIS A 108 6.41 8.78 -14.96
C HIS A 108 6.59 7.28 -14.67
N GLU A 109 6.83 6.93 -13.40
CA GLU A 109 6.96 5.54 -12.96
C GLU A 109 5.59 4.90 -12.62
N ASP A 110 5.60 3.57 -12.44
CA ASP A 110 4.43 2.72 -12.15
C ASP A 110 3.75 3.02 -10.78
N GLN A 111 4.20 4.01 -10.00
CA GLN A 111 3.54 4.44 -8.75
C GLN A 111 3.24 3.27 -7.79
N LYS A 112 4.22 2.37 -7.59
CA LYS A 112 4.02 1.11 -6.86
C LYS A 112 3.61 1.33 -5.39
N GLU A 113 4.15 2.39 -4.79
CA GLU A 113 3.91 2.71 -3.37
C GLU A 113 2.54 3.34 -3.10
N LEU A 114 1.82 3.76 -4.15
CA LEU A 114 0.47 4.31 -3.99
C LEU A 114 -0.48 3.29 -3.36
N ARG A 115 -0.26 2.00 -3.65
CA ARG A 115 -0.99 0.90 -3.03
C ARG A 115 -0.92 0.96 -1.50
N ASN A 116 0.22 1.32 -0.93
CA ASN A 116 0.41 1.36 0.53
C ASN A 116 -0.38 2.52 1.15
N ILE A 117 -0.37 3.70 0.51
CA ILE A 117 -1.18 4.84 0.98
C ILE A 117 -2.68 4.50 0.95
N VAL A 118 -3.17 3.96 -0.17
CA VAL A 118 -4.58 3.56 -0.31
C VAL A 118 -4.94 2.50 0.72
N PHE A 119 -4.07 1.51 0.93
CA PHE A 119 -4.30 0.46 1.91
C PHE A 119 -4.39 1.01 3.34
N GLN A 120 -3.43 1.83 3.75
CA GLN A 120 -3.40 2.42 5.09
C GLN A 120 -4.58 3.36 5.33
N TYR A 121 -4.95 4.16 4.34
CA TYR A 121 -6.13 5.02 4.41
C TYR A 121 -7.40 4.20 4.69
N HIS A 122 -7.66 3.14 3.92
CA HIS A 122 -8.84 2.30 4.15
C HIS A 122 -8.80 1.60 5.52
N LEU A 123 -7.64 1.08 5.90
CA LEU A 123 -7.49 0.35 7.15
C LEU A 123 -7.65 1.26 8.38
N GLN A 124 -6.99 2.42 8.39
CA GLN A 124 -6.89 3.28 9.58
C GLN A 124 -7.95 4.37 9.63
N VAL A 125 -8.38 4.90 8.48
CA VAL A 125 -9.39 5.97 8.42
C VAL A 125 -10.79 5.38 8.25
N GLN A 126 -10.95 4.39 7.37
CA GLN A 126 -12.27 3.82 7.07
C GLN A 126 -12.61 2.57 7.88
N GLY A 127 -11.65 2.02 8.62
CA GLY A 127 -11.84 0.77 9.38
C GLY A 127 -12.07 -0.45 8.48
N GLU A 128 -11.67 -0.38 7.21
CA GLU A 128 -11.94 -1.40 6.19
C GLU A 128 -10.63 -2.11 5.79
N LEU A 129 -10.56 -3.42 6.03
CA LEU A 129 -9.49 -4.25 5.51
C LEU A 129 -9.81 -4.66 4.06
N LEU A 130 -9.29 -3.89 3.10
CA LEU A 130 -9.46 -4.19 1.69
C LEU A 130 -8.82 -5.53 1.31
N ASP A 131 -9.58 -6.37 0.62
CA ASP A 131 -9.05 -7.53 -0.07
C ASP A 131 -8.17 -7.12 -1.28
N SER A 132 -7.33 -8.01 -1.79
CA SER A 132 -6.35 -7.67 -2.83
C SER A 132 -6.95 -7.16 -4.14
N PHE A 133 -8.16 -7.61 -4.50
CA PHE A 133 -8.86 -7.13 -5.70
C PHE A 133 -9.44 -5.73 -5.49
N SER A 134 -10.08 -5.50 -4.36
CA SER A 134 -10.64 -4.18 -4.00
C SER A 134 -9.53 -3.14 -3.89
N LEU A 135 -8.40 -3.49 -3.27
CA LEU A 135 -7.20 -2.65 -3.19
C LEU A 135 -6.64 -2.33 -4.58
N TYR A 136 -6.53 -3.34 -5.46
CA TYR A 136 -6.09 -3.13 -6.84
C TYR A 136 -6.99 -2.14 -7.57
N LYS A 137 -8.32 -2.34 -7.53
CA LYS A 137 -9.28 -1.46 -8.21
C LYS A 137 -9.18 -0.01 -7.73
N LYS A 138 -9.19 0.20 -6.41
CA LYS A 138 -9.11 1.55 -5.82
C LYS A 138 -7.78 2.24 -6.15
N THR A 139 -6.69 1.48 -6.18
CA THR A 139 -5.37 2.00 -6.60
C THR A 139 -5.38 2.40 -8.07
N GLN A 140 -5.92 1.57 -8.97
CA GLN A 140 -5.97 1.88 -10.40
C GLN A 140 -6.82 3.11 -10.71
N ILE A 141 -7.98 3.26 -10.04
CA ILE A 141 -8.82 4.47 -10.17
C ILE A 141 -8.01 5.74 -9.94
N ILE A 142 -7.09 5.76 -8.96
CA ILE A 142 -6.22 6.93 -8.71
C ILE A 142 -5.10 7.01 -9.75
N LYS A 143 -4.47 5.88 -10.14
CA LYS A 143 -3.41 5.85 -11.16
C LYS A 143 -3.88 6.37 -12.52
N ASP A 144 -5.13 6.12 -12.88
CA ASP A 144 -5.72 6.52 -14.16
C ASP A 144 -6.17 8.00 -14.19
N MET A 145 -6.11 8.71 -13.05
CA MET A 145 -6.45 10.13 -13.01
C MET A 145 -5.39 11.00 -13.72
N PRO A 146 -5.80 12.14 -14.32
CA PRO A 146 -4.87 13.18 -14.75
C PRO A 146 -3.93 13.61 -13.61
N LYS A 147 -2.68 13.95 -13.94
CA LYS A 147 -1.60 14.25 -12.97
C LYS A 147 -2.06 15.15 -11.81
N ASP A 148 -2.70 16.28 -12.11
CA ASP A 148 -3.11 17.24 -11.08
C ASP A 148 -4.22 16.71 -10.18
N LYS A 149 -5.24 16.06 -10.75
CA LYS A 149 -6.33 15.42 -10.00
C LYS A 149 -5.81 14.29 -9.11
N LYS A 150 -4.84 13.52 -9.63
CA LYS A 150 -4.15 12.45 -8.91
C LYS A 150 -3.42 12.99 -7.68
N ILE A 151 -2.60 14.03 -7.85
CA ILE A 151 -1.86 14.67 -6.76
C ILE A 151 -2.83 15.18 -5.68
N ILE A 152 -3.90 15.88 -6.09
CA ILE A 152 -4.94 16.36 -5.15
C ILE A 152 -5.53 15.21 -4.35
N LYS A 153 -5.90 14.10 -5.01
CA LYS A 153 -6.48 12.94 -4.33
C LYS A 153 -5.50 12.31 -3.33
N ILE A 154 -4.23 12.17 -3.71
CA ILE A 154 -3.17 11.60 -2.86
C ILE A 154 -2.89 12.51 -1.65
N ASN A 155 -2.79 13.81 -1.86
CA ASN A 155 -2.63 14.78 -0.78
C ASN A 155 -3.79 14.68 0.21
N HIS A 156 -5.03 14.62 -0.29
CA HIS A 156 -6.21 14.52 0.54
C HIS A 156 -6.24 13.23 1.39
N ILE A 157 -6.05 12.05 0.79
CA ILE A 157 -6.05 10.79 1.56
C ILE A 157 -4.89 10.71 2.56
N THR A 158 -3.72 11.24 2.20
CA THR A 158 -2.53 11.23 3.08
C THR A 158 -2.75 12.19 4.25
N LYS A 159 -3.31 13.38 4.00
CA LYS A 159 -3.66 14.34 5.04
C LYS A 159 -4.64 13.74 6.05
N GLU A 160 -5.74 13.14 5.58
CA GLU A 160 -6.71 12.50 6.47
C GLU A 160 -6.09 11.36 7.27
N LEU A 161 -5.28 10.51 6.62
CA LEU A 161 -4.55 9.44 7.30
C LEU A 161 -3.68 9.99 8.45
N LEU A 162 -2.91 11.04 8.20
CA LEU A 162 -2.08 11.65 9.23
C LEU A 162 -2.92 12.22 10.39
N LEU A 163 -3.97 12.97 10.07
CA LEU A 163 -4.82 13.65 11.07
C LEU A 163 -5.61 12.68 11.95
N ILE A 164 -5.98 11.50 11.44
CA ILE A 164 -6.64 10.46 12.21
C ILE A 164 -5.64 9.67 13.07
N THR A 165 -4.43 9.44 12.56
CA THR A 165 -3.47 8.52 13.19
C THR A 165 -2.67 9.16 14.31
N PHE A 166 -2.39 10.47 14.20
CA PHE A 166 -1.46 11.17 15.09
C PHE A 166 -2.07 12.41 15.74
N SER A 167 -1.49 12.82 16.88
CA SER A 167 -1.89 14.08 17.51
C SER A 167 -1.48 15.29 16.65
N LYS A 168 -2.32 16.32 16.60
CA LYS A 168 -2.06 17.55 15.82
C LYS A 168 -0.75 18.24 16.22
N LYS A 169 -0.41 18.25 17.52
CA LYS A 169 0.87 18.79 18.02
C LYS A 169 2.07 18.04 17.44
N TYR A 170 2.00 16.71 17.41
CA TYR A 170 3.05 15.87 16.84
C TYR A 170 3.18 16.09 15.33
N ILE A 171 2.06 16.07 14.60
CA ILE A 171 2.03 16.33 13.15
C ILE A 171 2.63 17.70 12.83
N TYR A 172 2.23 18.75 13.54
CA TYR A 172 2.74 20.10 13.30
C TYR A 172 4.27 20.19 13.46
N SER A 173 4.82 19.60 14.52
CA SER A 173 6.26 19.58 14.77
C SER A 173 7.01 18.82 13.68
N LYS A 174 6.54 17.63 13.32
CA LYS A 174 7.15 16.80 12.27
C LYS A 174 7.04 17.43 10.88
N MET A 175 5.89 17.99 10.52
CA MET A 175 5.69 18.67 9.24
C MET A 175 6.49 19.97 9.11
N SER A 176 6.73 20.67 10.21
CA SER A 176 7.63 21.84 10.22
C SER A 176 9.08 21.43 9.91
N SER A 177 9.53 20.31 10.48
CA SER A 177 10.86 19.75 10.21
C SER A 177 10.97 19.24 8.76
N PHE A 178 9.91 18.59 8.26
CA PHE A 178 9.81 18.12 6.89
C PHE A 178 9.86 19.29 5.90
N SER A 179 9.09 20.37 6.11
CA SER A 179 9.08 21.50 5.17
C SER A 179 10.41 22.26 5.14
N GLN A 180 11.12 22.37 6.26
CA GLN A 180 12.49 22.90 6.28
C GLN A 180 13.46 22.04 5.46
N THR A 181 13.37 20.72 5.61
CA THR A 181 14.19 19.77 4.83
C THR A 181 13.92 19.91 3.33
N ILE A 182 12.65 19.97 2.91
CA ILE A 182 12.29 20.13 1.50
C ILE A 182 12.74 21.48 0.95
N LYS A 183 12.67 22.59 1.71
CA LYS A 183 13.18 23.89 1.26
C LYS A 183 14.68 23.83 0.96
N LYS A 184 15.47 23.29 1.91
CA LYS A 184 16.92 23.13 1.74
C LYS A 184 17.26 22.29 0.52
N LEU A 185 16.63 21.12 0.38
CA LEU A 185 16.86 20.24 -0.76
C LEU A 185 16.37 20.85 -2.08
N GLY A 186 15.27 21.60 -2.07
CA GLY A 186 14.74 22.28 -3.25
C GLY A 186 15.68 23.38 -3.77
N GLU A 187 16.33 24.12 -2.86
CA GLU A 187 17.36 25.11 -3.21
C GLU A 187 18.62 24.44 -3.79
N GLU A 188 19.02 23.31 -3.24
CA GLU A 188 20.24 22.59 -3.62
C GLU A 188 20.09 21.80 -4.93
N TYR A 189 18.96 21.12 -5.12
CA TYR A 189 18.74 20.15 -6.21
C TYR A 189 17.70 20.58 -7.25
N LYS A 190 16.99 21.70 -7.05
CA LYS A 190 15.97 22.25 -7.97
C LYS A 190 14.94 21.22 -8.45
N THR A 191 14.42 20.40 -7.55
CA THR A 191 13.51 19.31 -7.91
C THR A 191 12.09 19.81 -8.20
N GLU A 192 11.50 19.37 -9.32
CA GLU A 192 10.18 19.84 -9.79
C GLU A 192 9.01 19.51 -8.85
N ASN A 193 9.17 18.47 -8.02
CA ASN A 193 8.19 18.02 -7.04
C ASN A 193 8.22 18.83 -5.72
N ALA A 194 9.29 19.60 -5.45
CA ALA A 194 9.45 20.30 -4.18
C ALA A 194 8.28 21.24 -3.84
N PRO A 195 7.73 22.04 -4.80
CA PRO A 195 6.56 22.88 -4.53
C PRO A 195 5.33 22.08 -4.06
N VAL A 196 5.10 20.88 -4.61
CA VAL A 196 3.97 20.02 -4.22
C VAL A 196 4.13 19.53 -2.78
N LEU A 197 5.33 19.05 -2.44
CA LEU A 197 5.63 18.56 -1.09
C LEU A 197 5.56 19.67 -0.04
N LEU A 198 6.05 20.87 -0.37
CA LEU A 198 5.97 22.04 0.51
C LEU A 198 4.53 22.48 0.73
N ASN A 199 3.74 22.59 -0.34
CA ASN A 199 2.34 22.97 -0.22
C ASN A 199 1.54 21.98 0.64
N PHE A 200 1.78 20.68 0.45
CA PHE A 200 1.18 19.65 1.30
C PHE A 200 1.56 19.81 2.78
N ALA A 201 2.85 20.02 3.08
CA ALA A 201 3.32 20.18 4.46
C ALA A 201 2.70 21.42 5.13
N GLU A 202 2.62 22.55 4.43
CA GLU A 202 2.02 23.78 4.96
C GLU A 202 0.50 23.63 5.14
N GLU A 203 -0.20 22.99 4.20
CA GLU A 203 -1.64 22.71 4.33
C GLU A 203 -1.95 21.86 5.57
N VAL A 204 -1.16 20.79 5.80
CA VAL A 204 -1.31 19.92 6.98
C VAL A 204 -1.01 20.69 8.27
N LYS A 205 0.01 21.57 8.27
CA LYS A 205 0.34 22.41 9.42
C LYS A 205 -0.79 23.39 9.75
N ASP A 206 -1.36 24.04 8.75
CA ASP A 206 -2.45 25.00 8.94
C ASP A 206 -3.69 24.34 9.53
N GLU A 207 -4.03 23.14 9.05
CA GLU A 207 -5.11 22.33 9.62
C GLU A 207 -4.86 21.99 11.10
N CYS A 208 -3.61 21.68 11.45
CA CYS A 208 -3.22 21.42 12.84
C CYS A 208 -3.34 22.67 13.74
N ARG A 209 -3.04 23.88 13.22
CA ARG A 209 -3.14 25.14 13.97
C ARG A 209 -4.58 25.55 14.21
N ARG A 210 -5.45 25.47 13.19
CA ARG A 210 -6.84 25.93 13.28
C ARG A 210 -7.65 25.21 14.35
N ALA A 211 -7.32 23.96 14.63
CA ALA A 211 -8.02 23.18 15.64
C ALA A 211 -7.43 23.28 17.06
N GLN A 212 -6.42 24.12 17.26
CA GLN A 212 -5.91 24.50 18.58
C GLN A 212 -6.44 25.87 19.03
N ALA A 213 -7.03 26.64 18.12
CA ALA A 213 -7.73 27.90 18.37
C ALA A 213 -9.21 27.63 18.64
#